data_AF-A0A819V1R9-F1
#
_entry.id   AF-A0A819V1R9-F1
#
_cell.length_a   1.000
_cell.length_b   1.000
_cell.length_c   1.000
_cell.angle_alpha   90.00
_cell.angle_beta   90.00
_cell.angle_gamma   90.00
#
_symmetry.space_group_name_H-M   'P 1'
#
loop_
_entity.id
_entity.type
_entity.pdbx_description
1 polymer ?
#
loop_
_entity_poly.entity_id
_entity_poly.type
_entity_poly.pdbx_seq_one_letter_code
_entity_poly.pdbx_strand_id
1 'polypeptide(L)'
;MQLLQNRKFRTVVLRTLVRLYLNLQVPDFISVCQCLIFLDDPDQVAEILQTLVRGTTDQMLMAYQIGFDLYESATQQFLNKIQDALRVQAPIPILFDKPQATIKEEQQGSNGSESMETNQDEASRQSVEESTAAKDKQSLQQEHKDKVNNLSQEEKQLQERIEKLLSILSGEITIGVHMQFLIKNNHADLLILKQIKDAVRNSVCHTATVIANGYMLSGTTSDQFFRDNLEWLARATNWAKFTAAASLGVIHKGHIKEALNLMSAYLPKDSTGNSPFAEGGGLYALGLIHANHGGDIIDYLINQLRSNSTQTDTVRHGACLGLGLAAMGTARSDVYELLKTNLLLEDAVAGEAAGLAMGLVMLGTGSAQAIEDMVQYAQETQHEKILHGLAIGIALVQYGRLEEADALIEQLQRDKDPILRRSAMYTVAMAYCGTGNNAAVHKLLHVAVSDVNDDVRRSAVESLGFLMFR
;
A
#
# COMPACT_ATOMS: atom_id res chain seq x y z
N MET A 1 16.52 -14.78 -17.77
CA MET A 1 15.19 -15.03 -17.13
C MET A 1 14.17 -15.68 -18.07
N GLN A 2 14.08 -15.28 -19.34
CA GLN A 2 13.03 -15.71 -20.30
C GLN A 2 12.92 -17.22 -20.61
N LEU A 3 14.00 -18.00 -20.43
CA LEU A 3 14.04 -19.43 -20.78
C LEU A 3 13.91 -20.37 -19.57
N LEU A 4 14.04 -19.86 -18.35
CA LEU A 4 14.08 -20.67 -17.13
C LEU A 4 12.70 -20.73 -16.49
N GLN A 5 11.92 -21.75 -16.85
CA GLN A 5 10.57 -21.95 -16.32
C GLN A 5 10.56 -22.48 -14.88
N ASN A 6 11.55 -23.29 -14.49
CA ASN A 6 11.60 -23.91 -13.17
C ASN A 6 12.26 -22.99 -12.12
N ARG A 7 11.50 -22.62 -11.09
CA ARG A 7 11.96 -21.75 -9.99
C ARG A 7 13.15 -22.33 -9.23
N LYS A 8 13.14 -23.64 -8.91
CA LYS A 8 14.22 -24.28 -8.13
C LYS A 8 15.56 -24.19 -8.86
N PHE A 9 15.55 -24.52 -10.15
CA PHE A 9 16.76 -24.42 -10.98
C PHE A 9 17.20 -22.96 -11.16
N ARG A 10 16.25 -22.05 -11.38
CA ARG A 10 16.53 -20.60 -11.47
C ARG A 10 17.21 -20.08 -10.20
N THR A 11 16.71 -20.43 -9.02
CA THR A 11 17.30 -20.03 -7.72
C THR A 11 18.74 -20.55 -7.58
N VAL A 12 19.02 -21.79 -7.97
CA VAL A 12 20.38 -22.35 -7.91
C VAL A 12 21.32 -21.58 -8.84
N VAL A 13 20.91 -21.35 -10.09
CA VAL A 13 21.71 -20.61 -11.08
C VAL A 13 21.98 -19.18 -10.63
N LEU A 14 20.95 -18.46 -10.15
CA LEU A 14 21.10 -17.09 -9.66
C LEU A 14 22.06 -17.02 -8.46
N ARG A 15 21.98 -17.95 -7.51
CA ARG A 15 22.93 -18.02 -6.38
C ARG A 15 24.36 -18.28 -6.84
N THR A 16 24.57 -19.12 -7.85
CA THR A 16 25.90 -19.34 -8.42
C THR A 16 26.41 -18.10 -9.14
N LEU A 17 25.56 -17.41 -9.91
CA LEU A 17 25.91 -16.17 -10.61
C LEU A 17 26.30 -15.07 -9.63
N VAL A 18 25.55 -14.87 -8.54
CA VAL A 18 25.90 -13.88 -7.50
C VAL A 18 27.30 -14.15 -6.95
N ARG A 19 27.63 -15.40 -6.63
CA ARG A 19 28.98 -15.77 -6.16
C ARG A 19 30.06 -15.50 -7.21
N LEU A 20 29.79 -15.74 -8.50
CA LEU A 20 30.73 -15.46 -9.57
C LEU A 20 30.95 -13.96 -9.77
N TYR A 21 29.87 -13.17 -9.75
CA TYR A 21 29.93 -11.72 -9.91
C TYR A 21 30.69 -11.04 -8.77
N LEU A 22 30.53 -11.51 -7.53
CA LEU A 22 31.27 -10.98 -6.37
C LEU A 22 32.77 -11.32 -6.42
N ASN A 23 33.17 -12.37 -7.13
CA ASN A 23 34.57 -12.79 -7.29
C ASN A 23 35.28 -12.13 -8.49
N LEU A 24 34.59 -11.27 -9.26
CA LEU A 24 35.21 -10.52 -10.35
C LEU A 24 36.11 -9.40 -9.80
N GLN A 25 37.11 -9.00 -10.59
CA GLN A 25 38.03 -7.89 -10.25
C GLN A 25 37.29 -6.56 -10.07
N VAL A 26 36.21 -6.35 -10.83
CA VAL A 26 35.27 -5.25 -10.67
C VAL A 26 33.88 -5.88 -10.55
N PRO A 27 33.28 -5.92 -9.35
CA PRO A 27 31.96 -6.51 -9.18
C PRO A 27 30.89 -5.66 -9.87
N ASP A 28 30.02 -6.31 -10.65
CA ASP A 28 28.83 -5.67 -11.21
C ASP A 28 27.69 -5.75 -10.20
N PHE A 29 27.59 -4.73 -9.35
CA PHE A 29 26.61 -4.68 -8.27
C PHE A 29 25.17 -4.54 -8.77
N ILE A 30 24.93 -4.01 -9.97
CA ILE A 30 23.57 -3.86 -10.53
C ILE A 30 23.00 -5.25 -10.85
N SER A 31 23.76 -6.04 -11.61
CA SER A 31 23.36 -7.42 -11.94
C SER A 31 23.21 -8.29 -10.70
N VAL A 32 24.06 -8.09 -9.68
CA VAL A 32 23.97 -8.78 -8.39
C VAL A 32 22.67 -8.41 -7.66
N CYS A 33 22.35 -7.12 -7.55
CA CYS A 33 21.10 -6.67 -6.91
C CYS A 33 19.87 -7.19 -7.63
N GLN A 34 19.84 -7.18 -8.97
CA GLN A 34 18.74 -7.78 -9.74
C GLN A 34 18.58 -9.28 -9.44
N CYS A 35 19.69 -10.03 -9.36
CA CYS A 35 19.64 -11.43 -8.97
C CYS A 35 19.10 -11.62 -7.55
N LEU A 36 19.51 -10.76 -6.61
CA LEU A 36 19.08 -10.81 -5.21
C LEU A 36 17.60 -10.46 -5.03
N ILE A 37 17.05 -9.54 -5.83
CA ILE A 37 15.59 -9.25 -5.85
C ILE A 37 14.82 -10.52 -6.23
N PHE A 38 15.25 -11.26 -7.26
CA PHE A 38 14.59 -12.51 -7.66
C PHE A 38 14.78 -13.67 -6.68
N LEU A 39 15.84 -13.62 -5.87
CA LEU A 39 16.11 -14.57 -4.81
C LEU A 39 15.38 -14.25 -3.50
N ASP A 40 14.85 -13.03 -3.36
CA ASP A 40 14.23 -12.49 -2.14
C ASP A 40 15.18 -12.56 -0.92
N ASP A 41 16.46 -12.25 -1.13
CA ASP A 41 17.52 -12.27 -0.12
C ASP A 41 17.93 -10.81 0.28
N PRO A 42 17.19 -10.12 1.18
CA PRO A 42 17.43 -8.71 1.52
C PRO A 42 18.70 -8.48 2.34
N ASP A 43 19.11 -9.45 3.16
CA ASP A 43 20.27 -9.31 4.07
C ASP A 43 21.57 -9.13 3.28
N GLN A 44 21.75 -9.91 2.21
CA GLN A 44 22.92 -9.79 1.33
C GLN A 44 22.96 -8.44 0.60
N VAL A 45 21.81 -7.89 0.21
CA VAL A 45 21.74 -6.55 -0.40
C VAL A 45 22.15 -5.48 0.62
N ALA A 46 21.69 -5.60 1.87
CA ALA A 46 22.08 -4.68 2.93
C ALA A 46 23.60 -4.72 3.20
N GLU A 47 24.22 -5.90 3.26
CA GLU A 47 25.68 -6.05 3.41
C GLU A 47 26.47 -5.42 2.26
N ILE A 48 25.99 -5.61 1.01
CA ILE A 48 26.60 -5.00 -0.18
C ILE A 48 26.51 -3.47 -0.11
N LEU A 49 25.33 -2.93 0.19
CA LEU A 49 25.14 -1.48 0.32
C LEU A 49 26.03 -0.88 1.41
N GLN A 50 26.19 -1.56 2.54
CA GLN A 50 27.07 -1.10 3.62
C GLN A 50 28.53 -1.09 3.20
N THR A 51 28.97 -2.13 2.50
CA THR A 51 30.34 -2.22 1.98
C THR A 51 30.62 -1.07 1.01
N LEU A 52 29.67 -0.75 0.14
CA LEU A 52 29.78 0.35 -0.81
C LEU A 52 29.76 1.74 -0.14
N VAL A 53 28.94 1.92 0.90
CA VAL A 53 28.82 3.19 1.63
C VAL A 53 30.07 3.51 2.45
N ARG A 54 30.74 2.49 3.00
CA ARG A 54 32.03 2.61 3.71
C ARG A 54 33.24 2.81 2.77
N GLY A 55 33.03 2.60 1.48
CA GLY A 55 34.06 2.72 0.48
C GLY A 55 34.39 4.15 0.06
N THR A 56 34.99 4.23 -1.13
CA THR A 56 35.34 5.48 -1.82
C THR A 56 34.11 6.27 -2.29
N THR A 57 34.29 7.53 -2.66
CA THR A 57 33.20 8.39 -3.17
C THR A 57 32.48 7.79 -4.38
N ASP A 58 33.20 7.11 -5.27
CA ASP A 58 32.59 6.47 -6.46
C ASP A 58 31.73 5.26 -6.08
N GLN A 59 32.16 4.48 -5.08
CA GLN A 59 31.38 3.35 -4.55
C GLN A 59 30.13 3.82 -3.81
N MET A 60 30.20 4.97 -3.12
CA MET A 60 29.04 5.62 -2.51
C MET A 60 28.01 6.07 -3.56
N LEU A 61 28.45 6.70 -4.66
CA LEU A 61 27.55 7.08 -5.75
C LEU A 61 26.88 5.86 -6.39
N MET A 62 27.63 4.76 -6.53
CA MET A 62 27.09 3.49 -6.98
C MET A 62 26.03 2.93 -6.03
N ALA A 63 26.25 3.03 -4.71
CA ALA A 63 25.24 2.65 -3.71
C ALA A 63 23.94 3.45 -3.85
N TYR A 64 24.02 4.74 -4.18
CA TYR A 64 22.84 5.57 -4.43
C TYR A 64 22.11 5.17 -5.71
N GLN A 65 22.85 4.86 -6.77
CA GLN A 65 22.23 4.37 -8.01
C GLN A 65 21.50 3.04 -7.78
N ILE A 66 22.11 2.13 -7.02
CA ILE A 66 21.48 0.87 -6.60
C ILE A 66 20.26 1.14 -5.72
N GLY A 67 20.32 2.13 -4.82
CA GLY A 67 19.19 2.55 -3.99
C GLY A 67 17.97 2.98 -4.82
N PHE A 68 18.18 3.76 -5.89
CA PHE A 68 17.11 4.14 -6.81
C PHE A 68 16.54 2.94 -7.60
N ASP A 69 17.42 2.07 -8.11
CA ASP A 69 17.00 0.86 -8.84
C ASP A 69 16.22 -0.11 -7.95
N LEU A 70 16.66 -0.28 -6.70
CA LEU A 70 15.96 -1.06 -5.69
C LEU A 70 14.57 -0.49 -5.39
N TYR A 71 14.45 0.83 -5.22
CA TYR A 71 13.16 1.46 -4.97
C TYR A 71 12.17 1.24 -6.13
N GLU A 72 12.64 1.24 -7.37
CA GLU A 72 11.79 1.04 -8.55
C GLU A 72 11.45 -0.44 -8.79
N SER A 73 12.40 -1.35 -8.58
CA SER A 73 12.28 -2.75 -8.99
C SER A 73 11.91 -3.74 -7.88
N ALA A 74 12.21 -3.43 -6.62
CA ALA A 74 12.01 -4.36 -5.50
C ALA A 74 10.60 -4.24 -4.89
N THR A 75 10.20 -5.30 -4.16
CA THR A 75 8.92 -5.30 -3.44
C THR A 75 8.99 -4.42 -2.18
N GLN A 76 7.85 -3.87 -1.75
CA GLN A 76 7.80 -3.01 -0.55
C GLN A 76 8.30 -3.73 0.71
N GLN A 77 7.97 -5.01 0.87
CA GLN A 77 8.44 -5.82 2.00
C GLN A 77 9.97 -5.96 2.00
N PHE A 78 10.57 -6.13 0.82
CA PHE A 78 12.01 -6.24 0.65
C PHE A 78 12.72 -4.94 1.02
N LEU A 79 12.18 -3.80 0.56
CA LEU A 79 12.69 -2.47 0.92
C LEU A 79 12.62 -2.19 2.42
N ASN A 80 11.50 -2.51 3.07
CA ASN A 80 11.35 -2.31 4.51
C ASN A 80 12.38 -3.13 5.32
N LYS A 81 12.66 -4.37 4.92
CA LYS A 81 13.69 -5.21 5.56
C LYS A 81 15.10 -4.63 5.37
N ILE A 82 15.41 -4.14 4.17
CA ILE A 82 16.70 -3.48 3.90
C ILE A 82 16.85 -2.21 4.74
N GLN A 83 15.81 -1.38 4.80
CA GLN A 83 15.82 -0.17 5.63
C GLN A 83 16.04 -0.51 7.10
N ASP A 84 15.35 -1.52 7.64
CA ASP A 84 15.54 -1.98 9.02
C ASP A 84 16.97 -2.49 9.26
N ALA A 85 17.52 -3.30 8.34
CA ALA A 85 18.89 -3.81 8.43
C ALA A 85 19.95 -2.68 8.37
N LEU A 86 19.74 -1.67 7.51
CA LEU A 86 20.60 -0.50 7.42
C LEU A 86 20.52 0.39 8.68
N ARG A 87 19.33 0.52 9.30
CA ARG A 87 19.13 1.30 10.53
C ARG A 87 19.83 0.68 11.74
N VAL A 88 19.82 -0.65 11.86
CA VAL A 88 20.49 -1.37 12.97
C VAL A 88 22.01 -1.21 12.91
N GLN A 89 22.56 -1.03 11.72
CA GLN A 89 24.01 -0.95 11.50
C GLN A 89 24.56 0.47 11.39
N ALA A 90 23.70 1.48 11.48
CA ALA A 90 24.11 2.88 11.59
C ALA A 90 24.83 3.12 12.93
N PRO A 91 25.94 3.91 12.96
CA PRO A 91 26.69 4.22 14.18
C PRO A 91 25.83 4.80 15.32
N ILE A 92 24.79 5.54 14.96
CA ILE A 92 23.66 5.84 15.83
C ILE A 92 22.45 5.08 15.28
N PRO A 93 21.78 4.23 16.07
CA PRO A 93 20.46 3.72 15.69
C PRO A 93 19.54 4.92 15.44
N ILE A 94 19.25 5.19 14.16
CA ILE A 94 18.35 6.26 13.75
C ILE A 94 16.95 5.84 14.18
N LEU A 95 16.49 6.36 15.32
CA LEU A 95 15.13 6.21 15.83
C LEU A 95 14.19 7.12 15.05
N PHE A 96 13.91 6.78 13.79
CA PHE A 96 12.71 7.26 13.11
C PHE A 96 11.72 6.09 12.97
N ASP A 97 10.69 6.17 13.81
CA ASP A 97 9.46 5.36 13.89
C ASP A 97 9.61 3.84 14.02
N LYS A 98 9.72 3.39 15.27
CA LYS A 98 8.98 2.21 15.76
C LYS A 98 8.27 2.59 17.06
N PRO A 99 6.93 2.70 17.11
CA PRO A 99 6.22 2.71 18.37
C PRO A 99 6.27 1.29 18.96
N GLN A 100 7.10 1.09 19.99
CA GLN A 100 7.06 -0.15 20.77
C GLN A 100 5.78 -0.17 21.61
N ALA A 101 4.83 -1.02 21.22
CA ALA A 101 3.82 -1.52 22.14
C ALA A 101 4.48 -2.55 23.06
N THR A 102 4.76 -2.18 24.30
CA THR A 102 4.96 -3.13 25.40
C THR A 102 3.88 -2.90 26.44
N ILE A 103 2.91 -3.80 26.42
CA ILE A 103 1.90 -4.01 27.45
C ILE A 103 2.64 -4.39 28.73
N LYS A 104 2.48 -3.59 29.80
CA LYS A 104 2.73 -4.04 31.16
C LYS A 104 1.40 -4.43 31.77
N GLU A 105 1.31 -5.69 32.18
CA GLU A 105 0.24 -6.26 32.97
C GLU A 105 0.11 -5.52 34.31
N GLU A 106 -1.06 -4.95 34.60
CA GLU A 106 -1.42 -4.51 35.94
C GLU A 106 -2.18 -5.63 36.67
N GLN A 107 -1.55 -6.17 37.72
CA GLN A 107 -2.21 -6.97 38.73
C GLN A 107 -3.03 -6.07 39.67
N GLN A 108 -4.19 -6.61 40.06
CA GLN A 108 -5.21 -6.06 40.95
C GLN A 108 -4.68 -5.54 42.31
N GLY A 109 -5.30 -4.46 42.79
CA GLY A 109 -5.24 -4.01 44.17
C GLY A 109 -6.31 -2.95 44.47
N SER A 110 -7.31 -3.33 45.26
CA SER A 110 -8.54 -2.61 45.61
C SER A 110 -8.38 -1.45 46.61
N ASN A 111 -9.27 -0.45 46.49
CA ASN A 111 -9.97 0.37 47.51
C ASN A 111 -10.17 1.79 46.91
N GLY A 112 -11.33 2.43 46.79
CA GLY A 112 -12.63 2.30 47.42
C GLY A 112 -12.99 3.64 48.08
N SER A 113 -13.76 4.51 47.40
CA SER A 113 -14.83 5.42 47.94
C SER A 113 -15.11 6.67 47.08
N GLU A 114 -16.32 6.69 46.52
CA GLU A 114 -17.28 7.79 46.27
C GLU A 114 -16.85 9.28 46.27
N SER A 115 -17.16 10.00 45.18
CA SER A 115 -18.20 11.06 45.15
C SER A 115 -18.41 11.67 43.74
N MET A 116 -19.66 12.02 43.44
CA MET A 116 -20.14 12.76 42.27
C MET A 116 -19.61 14.21 42.25
N GLU A 117 -19.29 14.77 41.08
CA GLU A 117 -19.97 15.95 40.48
C GLU A 117 -19.31 16.45 39.17
N THR A 118 -20.15 16.60 38.13
CA THR A 118 -20.18 17.60 37.05
C THR A 118 -18.94 17.98 36.21
N ASN A 119 -19.03 17.55 34.94
CA ASN A 119 -18.66 18.22 33.67
C ASN A 119 -18.11 19.66 33.76
N GLN A 120 -16.80 19.81 33.55
CA GLN A 120 -16.15 20.99 32.94
C GLN A 120 -14.62 20.79 32.78
N ASP A 121 -14.12 19.78 32.04
CA ASP A 121 -12.65 19.64 31.85
C ASP A 121 -12.20 18.75 30.67
N GLU A 122 -12.90 18.81 29.52
CA GLU A 122 -12.42 18.13 28.29
C GLU A 122 -11.62 19.04 27.34
N ALA A 123 -11.78 20.37 27.42
CA ALA A 123 -11.02 21.31 26.59
C ALA A 123 -9.59 21.59 27.09
N SER A 124 -9.30 21.26 28.36
CA SER A 124 -8.00 21.44 29.01
C SER A 124 -7.07 20.23 28.85
N ARG A 125 -7.58 19.06 28.42
CA ARG A 125 -6.77 17.85 28.21
C ARG A 125 -6.13 17.77 26.81
N GLN A 126 -6.80 18.26 25.76
CA GLN A 126 -6.25 18.27 24.40
C GLN A 126 -5.04 19.21 24.23
N SER A 127 -5.01 20.33 24.96
CA SER A 127 -3.86 21.26 24.93
C SER A 127 -2.65 20.75 25.71
N VAL A 128 -2.84 19.82 26.65
CA VAL A 128 -1.74 19.18 27.39
C VAL A 128 -1.12 18.05 26.57
N GLU A 129 -1.91 17.30 25.79
CA GLU A 129 -1.41 16.21 24.93
C GLU A 129 -0.65 16.71 23.68
N GLU A 130 -1.08 17.80 23.04
CA GLU A 130 -0.31 18.42 21.94
C GLU A 130 1.00 19.05 22.44
N SER A 131 1.02 19.56 23.67
CA SER A 131 2.23 20.18 24.25
C SER A 131 3.21 19.16 24.83
N THR A 132 2.78 17.96 25.23
CA THR A 132 3.68 16.85 25.57
C THR A 132 4.26 16.19 24.32
N ALA A 133 3.47 15.96 23.26
CA ALA A 133 3.98 15.40 22.00
C ALA A 133 4.97 16.34 21.27
N ALA A 134 4.77 17.66 21.35
CA ALA A 134 5.72 18.65 20.83
C ALA A 134 6.99 18.76 21.68
N LYS A 135 6.89 18.57 23.00
CA LYS A 135 8.05 18.52 23.91
C LYS A 135 8.85 17.23 23.74
N ASP A 136 8.21 16.10 23.47
CA ASP A 136 8.87 14.82 23.19
C ASP A 136 9.60 14.84 21.84
N LYS A 137 9.02 15.48 20.80
CA LYS A 137 9.74 15.71 19.52
C LYS A 137 10.93 16.67 19.66
N GLN A 138 10.85 17.66 20.54
CA GLN A 138 11.96 18.61 20.78
C GLN A 138 13.07 18.00 21.63
N SER A 139 12.74 17.20 22.65
CA SER A 139 13.73 16.50 23.48
C SER A 139 14.47 15.39 22.71
N LEU A 140 13.78 14.64 21.84
CA LEU A 140 14.39 13.63 20.95
C LEU A 140 15.31 14.26 19.88
N GLN A 141 14.97 15.42 19.33
CA GLN A 141 15.83 16.16 18.39
C GLN A 141 17.07 16.78 19.06
N GLN A 142 16.99 17.12 20.35
CA GLN A 142 18.12 17.60 21.13
C GLN A 142 19.08 16.45 21.50
N GLU A 143 18.58 15.29 21.92
CA GLU A 143 19.43 14.12 22.17
C GLU A 143 20.15 13.59 20.92
N HIS A 144 19.51 13.67 19.74
CA HIS A 144 20.13 13.28 18.46
C HIS A 144 21.27 14.23 18.07
N LYS A 145 21.11 15.55 18.27
CA LYS A 145 22.16 16.55 18.01
C LYS A 145 23.34 16.42 18.98
N ASP A 146 23.08 16.09 20.24
CA ASP A 146 24.12 15.96 21.26
C ASP A 146 24.93 14.65 21.12
N LYS A 147 24.31 13.57 20.63
CA LYS A 147 25.03 12.33 20.25
C LYS A 147 25.83 12.49 18.98
N VAL A 148 25.28 13.11 17.93
CA VAL A 148 25.99 13.39 16.66
C VAL A 148 27.27 14.18 16.89
N ASN A 149 27.27 15.13 17.83
CA ASN A 149 28.45 15.95 18.12
C ASN A 149 29.64 15.17 18.69
N ASN A 150 29.40 14.03 19.35
CA ASN A 150 30.43 13.19 20.00
C ASN A 150 31.08 12.14 19.10
N LEU A 151 30.66 12.00 17.83
CA LEU A 151 31.26 11.04 16.88
C LEU A 151 32.49 11.61 16.15
N SER A 152 33.40 10.71 15.77
CA SER A 152 34.55 11.01 14.92
C SER A 152 34.09 11.62 13.57
N GLN A 153 34.95 12.43 12.92
CA GLN A 153 34.61 13.05 11.63
C GLN A 153 34.25 12.00 10.55
N GLU A 154 34.87 10.81 10.60
CA GLU A 154 34.57 9.70 9.69
C GLU A 154 33.22 9.04 9.97
N GLU A 155 32.85 8.93 11.23
CA GLU A 155 31.56 8.37 11.65
C GLU A 155 30.40 9.33 11.34
N LYS A 156 30.64 10.65 11.44
CA LYS A 156 29.68 11.69 10.99
C LYS A 156 29.43 11.62 9.49
N GLN A 157 30.48 11.44 8.70
CA GLN A 157 30.34 11.26 7.24
C GLN A 157 29.62 9.96 6.90
N LEU A 158 29.93 8.86 7.59
CA LEU A 158 29.24 7.59 7.39
C LEU A 158 27.75 7.70 7.72
N GLN A 159 27.42 8.38 8.82
CA GLN A 159 26.05 8.66 9.24
C GLN A 159 25.29 9.46 8.17
N GLU A 160 25.86 10.54 7.66
CA GLU A 160 25.25 11.36 6.60
C GLU A 160 25.02 10.55 5.31
N ARG A 161 25.97 9.67 4.96
CA ARG A 161 25.84 8.81 3.78
C ARG A 161 24.69 7.81 3.92
N ILE A 162 24.55 7.21 5.10
CA ILE A 162 23.48 6.26 5.42
C ILE A 162 22.12 6.98 5.45
N GLU A 163 22.03 8.17 6.04
CA GLU A 163 20.80 8.97 6.06
C GLU A 163 20.33 9.33 4.65
N LYS A 164 21.26 9.74 3.76
CA LYS A 164 20.95 9.97 2.34
C LYS A 164 20.47 8.69 1.64
N LEU A 165 21.10 7.54 1.91
CA LEU A 165 20.67 6.27 1.34
C LEU A 165 19.27 5.88 1.83
N LEU A 166 18.97 6.07 3.12
CA LEU A 166 17.64 5.83 3.68
C LEU A 166 16.59 6.75 3.08
N SER A 167 16.92 8.02 2.83
CA SER A 167 16.03 8.97 2.15
C SER A 167 15.78 8.62 0.67
N ILE A 168 16.74 7.98 0.00
CA ILE A 168 16.55 7.44 -1.36
C ILE A 168 15.63 6.22 -1.30
N LEU A 169 15.91 5.28 -0.38
CA LEU A 169 15.13 4.05 -0.22
C LEU A 169 13.69 4.32 0.28
N SER A 170 13.43 5.43 0.97
CA SER A 170 12.08 5.84 1.35
C SER A 170 11.26 6.38 0.19
N GLY A 171 11.89 6.73 -0.93
CA GLY A 171 11.21 7.20 -2.14
C GLY A 171 10.74 8.65 -2.12
N GLU A 172 10.89 9.37 -1.00
CA GLU A 172 10.40 10.74 -0.87
C GLU A 172 11.02 11.69 -1.92
N ILE A 173 12.32 11.52 -2.18
CA ILE A 173 13.04 12.31 -3.18
C ILE A 173 12.50 11.99 -4.58
N THR A 174 12.35 10.70 -4.92
CA THR A 174 11.86 10.24 -6.22
C THR A 174 10.45 10.78 -6.50
N ILE A 175 9.55 10.70 -5.52
CA ILE A 175 8.20 11.24 -5.62
C ILE A 175 8.22 12.76 -5.79
N GLY A 176 9.02 13.48 -5.00
CA GLY A 176 9.12 14.93 -5.08
C GLY A 176 9.61 15.41 -6.45
N VAL A 177 10.63 14.75 -7.01
CA VAL A 177 11.17 15.07 -8.34
C VAL A 177 10.15 14.72 -9.43
N HIS A 178 9.51 13.55 -9.35
CA HIS A 178 8.49 13.13 -10.30
C HIS A 178 7.30 14.10 -10.32
N MET A 179 6.83 14.52 -9.14
CA MET A 179 5.78 15.52 -8.99
C MET A 179 6.21 16.87 -9.59
N GLN A 180 7.42 17.34 -9.31
CA GLN A 180 7.93 18.58 -9.90
C GLN A 180 7.99 18.53 -11.44
N PHE A 181 8.36 17.37 -11.99
CA PHE A 181 8.34 17.13 -13.43
C PHE A 181 6.92 17.20 -13.99
N LEU A 182 5.95 16.51 -13.37
CA LEU A 182 4.56 16.49 -13.82
C LEU A 182 3.90 17.87 -13.75
N ILE A 183 4.18 18.65 -12.70
CA ILE A 183 3.66 20.01 -12.55
C ILE A 183 4.18 20.92 -13.67
N LYS A 184 5.48 20.82 -14.01
CA LYS A 184 6.09 21.65 -15.05
C LYS A 184 5.68 21.23 -16.46
N ASN A 185 5.57 19.93 -16.71
CA ASN A 185 5.26 19.36 -18.03
C ASN A 185 3.79 18.94 -18.13
N ASN A 186 2.88 19.78 -17.65
CA ASN A 186 1.46 19.54 -17.80
C ASN A 186 0.98 20.01 -19.19
N HIS A 187 0.59 19.04 -20.02
CA HIS A 187 0.04 19.27 -21.37
C HIS A 187 -1.46 18.91 -21.46
N ALA A 188 -2.17 18.88 -20.33
CA ALA A 188 -3.60 18.60 -20.31
C ALA A 188 -4.40 19.76 -20.92
N ASP A 189 -5.32 19.43 -21.84
CA ASP A 189 -6.23 20.39 -22.44
C ASP A 189 -7.57 20.44 -21.70
N LEU A 190 -7.82 21.54 -21.00
CA LEU A 190 -9.07 21.75 -20.26
C LEU A 190 -10.28 21.96 -21.19
N LEU A 191 -10.08 22.23 -22.48
CA LEU A 191 -11.17 22.38 -23.45
C LEU A 191 -11.87 21.04 -23.70
N ILE A 192 -11.11 19.94 -23.76
CA ILE A 192 -11.66 18.58 -23.89
C ILE A 192 -12.59 18.29 -22.70
N LEU A 193 -12.17 18.62 -21.48
CA LEU A 193 -12.99 18.42 -20.28
C LEU A 193 -14.26 19.26 -20.29
N LYS A 194 -14.21 20.49 -20.81
CA LYS A 194 -15.40 21.33 -20.98
C LYS A 194 -16.39 20.71 -21.97
N GLN A 195 -15.91 20.22 -23.12
CA GLN A 195 -16.75 19.53 -24.10
C GLN A 195 -17.38 18.26 -23.53
N ILE A 196 -16.61 17.46 -22.79
CA ILE A 196 -17.12 16.26 -22.12
C ILE A 196 -18.20 16.66 -21.09
N LYS A 197 -17.95 17.69 -20.27
CA LYS A 197 -18.91 18.20 -19.29
C LYS A 197 -20.21 18.64 -19.96
N ASP A 198 -20.15 19.37 -21.07
CA ASP A 198 -21.34 19.86 -21.79
C ASP A 198 -22.16 18.71 -22.41
N ALA A 199 -21.50 17.60 -22.75
CA ALA A 199 -22.15 16.39 -23.24
C ALA A 199 -22.79 15.53 -22.13
N VAL A 200 -22.38 15.73 -20.86
CA VAL A 200 -22.83 14.92 -19.73
C VAL A 200 -24.25 15.30 -19.29
N ARG A 201 -25.18 14.35 -19.45
CA ARG A 201 -26.57 14.49 -18.98
C ARG A 201 -26.96 13.49 -17.89
N ASN A 202 -26.25 12.37 -17.78
CA ASN A 202 -26.56 11.27 -16.87
C ASN A 202 -25.55 11.15 -15.72
N SER A 203 -25.99 10.61 -14.59
CA SER A 203 -25.15 10.38 -13.40
C SER A 203 -23.92 9.49 -13.66
N VAL A 204 -24.05 8.46 -14.52
CA VAL A 204 -22.90 7.62 -14.93
C VAL A 204 -21.84 8.44 -15.66
N CYS A 205 -22.27 9.34 -16.55
CA CYS A 205 -21.37 10.21 -17.29
C CYS A 205 -20.69 11.22 -16.37
N HIS A 206 -21.33 11.65 -15.28
CA HIS A 206 -20.69 12.50 -14.27
C HIS A 206 -19.47 11.79 -13.66
N THR A 207 -19.63 10.54 -13.22
CA THR A 207 -18.52 9.73 -12.69
C THR A 207 -17.41 9.54 -13.74
N ALA A 208 -17.78 9.25 -14.99
CA ALA A 208 -16.81 9.09 -16.07
C ALA A 208 -15.97 10.36 -16.30
N THR A 209 -16.59 11.55 -16.32
CA THR A 209 -15.88 12.83 -16.49
C THR A 209 -14.91 13.09 -15.34
N VAL A 210 -15.32 12.81 -14.11
CA VAL A 210 -14.49 13.05 -12.93
C VAL A 210 -13.33 12.05 -12.85
N ILE A 211 -13.52 10.80 -13.26
CA ILE A 211 -12.42 9.81 -13.38
C ILE A 211 -11.47 10.22 -14.52
N ALA A 212 -11.99 10.62 -15.69
CA ALA A 212 -11.18 11.07 -16.81
C ALA A 212 -10.30 12.26 -16.43
N ASN A 213 -10.86 13.24 -15.72
CA ASN A 213 -10.08 14.36 -15.18
C ASN A 213 -9.00 13.88 -14.20
N GLY A 214 -9.33 12.94 -13.31
CA GLY A 214 -8.36 12.33 -12.39
C GLY A 214 -7.19 11.67 -13.10
N TYR A 215 -7.44 10.93 -14.19
CA TYR A 215 -6.39 10.29 -14.98
C TYR A 215 -5.55 11.29 -15.79
N MET A 216 -6.18 12.29 -16.40
CA MET A 216 -5.46 13.32 -17.17
C MET A 216 -4.53 14.17 -16.30
N LEU A 217 -4.92 14.42 -15.04
CA LEU A 217 -4.21 15.31 -14.13
C LEU A 217 -3.51 14.59 -12.98
N SER A 218 -3.29 13.27 -13.09
CA SER A 218 -2.71 12.48 -11.99
C SER A 218 -1.31 12.99 -11.61
N GLY A 219 -1.13 13.31 -10.32
CA GLY A 219 0.14 13.81 -9.78
C GLY A 219 0.51 15.25 -10.16
N THR A 220 -0.36 15.98 -10.87
CA THR A 220 -0.10 17.37 -11.28
C THR A 220 -0.57 18.40 -10.25
N THR A 221 -1.30 17.98 -9.21
CA THR A 221 -1.90 18.85 -8.17
C THR A 221 -2.82 19.97 -8.70
N SER A 222 -3.17 19.94 -9.99
CA SER A 222 -4.02 20.95 -10.61
C SER A 222 -5.49 20.60 -10.40
N ASP A 223 -6.15 21.29 -9.48
CA ASP A 223 -7.56 21.10 -9.16
C ASP A 223 -8.46 22.20 -9.77
N GLN A 224 -7.95 22.94 -10.77
CA GLN A 224 -8.66 24.05 -11.41
C GLN A 224 -10.03 23.64 -11.95
N PHE A 225 -10.13 22.48 -12.59
CA PHE A 225 -11.41 21.96 -13.09
C PHE A 225 -12.43 21.76 -11.96
N PHE A 226 -12.00 21.30 -10.78
CA PHE A 226 -12.90 21.13 -9.63
C PHE A 226 -13.36 22.47 -9.07
N ARG A 227 -12.45 23.45 -8.93
CA ARG A 227 -12.77 24.79 -8.44
C ARG A 227 -13.73 25.54 -9.35
N ASP A 228 -13.53 25.45 -10.67
CA ASP A 228 -14.37 26.12 -11.65
C ASP A 228 -15.78 25.51 -11.75
N ASN A 229 -15.97 24.26 -11.29
CA ASN A 229 -17.19 23.49 -11.49
C ASN A 229 -17.82 22.99 -10.17
N LEU A 230 -17.61 23.69 -9.06
CA LEU A 230 -18.12 23.31 -7.73
C LEU A 230 -19.64 23.06 -7.72
N GLU A 231 -20.43 23.94 -8.33
CA GLU A 231 -21.90 23.76 -8.41
C GLU A 231 -22.30 22.50 -9.18
N TRP A 232 -21.55 22.15 -10.23
CA TRP A 232 -21.80 20.95 -11.02
C TRP A 232 -21.45 19.69 -10.22
N LEU A 233 -20.33 19.70 -9.49
CA LEU A 233 -19.93 18.60 -8.60
C LEU A 233 -20.89 18.43 -7.41
N ALA A 234 -21.43 19.52 -6.87
CA ALA A 234 -22.38 19.49 -5.77
C ALA A 234 -23.69 18.76 -6.12
N ARG A 235 -24.06 18.74 -7.42
CA ARG A 235 -25.24 18.00 -7.93
C ARG A 235 -25.06 16.48 -7.90
N ALA A 236 -23.83 15.98 -7.75
CA ALA A 236 -23.60 14.55 -7.60
C ALA A 236 -24.30 13.99 -6.35
N THR A 237 -24.74 12.74 -6.41
CA THR A 237 -25.39 12.06 -5.29
C THR A 237 -24.75 10.69 -5.03
N ASN A 238 -24.79 10.23 -3.78
CA ASN A 238 -24.31 8.90 -3.36
C ASN A 238 -22.87 8.60 -3.82
N TRP A 239 -22.66 7.47 -4.50
CA TRP A 239 -21.35 7.01 -4.99
C TRP A 239 -20.68 7.94 -6.01
N ALA A 240 -21.43 8.82 -6.68
CA ALA A 240 -20.81 9.83 -7.54
C ALA A 240 -20.07 10.90 -6.70
N LYS A 241 -20.57 11.23 -5.50
CA LYS A 241 -19.84 12.09 -4.54
C LYS A 241 -18.62 11.39 -3.96
N PHE A 242 -18.75 10.10 -3.63
CA PHE A 242 -17.61 9.28 -3.21
C PHE A 242 -16.50 9.27 -4.26
N THR A 243 -16.86 9.01 -5.52
CA THR A 243 -15.88 8.97 -6.62
C THR A 243 -15.28 10.35 -6.89
N ALA A 244 -16.06 11.43 -6.75
CA ALA A 244 -15.52 12.78 -6.92
C ALA A 244 -14.47 13.12 -5.85
N ALA A 245 -14.71 12.77 -4.59
CA ALA A 245 -13.73 12.91 -3.53
C ALA A 245 -12.51 12.00 -3.75
N ALA A 246 -12.71 10.74 -4.19
CA ALA A 246 -11.64 9.81 -4.52
C ALA A 246 -10.73 10.30 -5.66
N SER A 247 -11.31 10.84 -6.74
CA SER A 247 -10.57 11.39 -7.88
C SER A 247 -9.67 12.57 -7.49
N LEU A 248 -10.04 13.34 -6.45
CA LEU A 248 -9.18 14.39 -5.92
C LEU A 248 -7.86 13.82 -5.39
N GLY A 249 -7.90 12.62 -4.78
CA GLY A 249 -6.70 11.90 -4.35
C GLY A 249 -5.80 11.48 -5.51
N VAL A 250 -6.38 11.10 -6.66
CA VAL A 250 -5.60 10.74 -7.86
C VAL A 250 -4.85 11.95 -8.43
N ILE A 251 -5.47 13.13 -8.42
CA ILE A 251 -4.85 14.40 -8.87
C ILE A 251 -3.69 14.78 -7.96
N HIS A 252 -3.84 14.57 -6.65
CA HIS A 252 -2.85 14.91 -5.63
C HIS A 252 -1.90 13.75 -5.27
N LYS A 253 -1.86 12.70 -6.10
CA LYS A 253 -1.00 11.53 -5.88
C LYS A 253 0.46 11.97 -5.68
N GLY A 254 1.07 11.50 -4.59
CA GLY A 254 2.46 11.81 -4.24
C GLY A 254 2.67 13.07 -3.41
N HIS A 255 1.63 13.86 -3.12
CA HIS A 255 1.77 15.06 -2.30
C HIS A 255 1.74 14.79 -0.79
N ILE A 256 2.75 14.07 -0.30
CA ILE A 256 2.76 13.48 1.06
C ILE A 256 2.60 14.52 2.18
N LYS A 257 3.20 15.71 2.05
CA LYS A 257 3.31 16.69 3.15
C LYS A 257 2.04 17.49 3.41
N GLU A 258 1.31 17.91 2.37
CA GLU A 258 0.10 18.74 2.53
C GLU A 258 -1.20 17.99 2.20
N ALA A 259 -1.14 16.69 1.90
CA ALA A 259 -2.32 15.87 1.61
C ALA A 259 -3.41 16.01 2.68
N LEU A 260 -3.03 15.93 3.96
CA LEU A 260 -3.98 16.00 5.07
C LEU A 260 -4.66 17.38 5.15
N ASN A 261 -3.90 18.46 4.94
CA ASN A 261 -4.43 19.83 4.97
C ASN A 261 -5.40 20.07 3.81
N LEU A 262 -5.03 19.63 2.60
CA LEU A 262 -5.85 19.78 1.41
C LEU A 262 -7.14 18.94 1.48
N MET A 263 -7.05 17.72 2.00
CA MET A 263 -8.19 16.82 2.16
C MET A 263 -9.02 17.11 3.42
N SER A 264 -8.56 17.97 4.32
CA SER A 264 -9.27 18.30 5.57
C SER A 264 -10.71 18.79 5.35
N ALA A 265 -11.04 19.37 4.19
CA ALA A 265 -12.40 19.78 3.85
C ALA A 265 -13.34 18.61 3.54
N TYR A 266 -12.78 17.46 3.15
CA TYR A 266 -13.51 16.24 2.76
C TYR A 266 -13.34 15.09 3.77
N LEU A 267 -12.51 15.26 4.80
CA LEU A 267 -12.35 14.28 5.86
C LEU A 267 -13.51 14.38 6.89
N PRO A 268 -13.83 13.28 7.58
CA PRO A 268 -14.80 13.30 8.67
C PRO A 268 -14.36 14.33 9.72
N LYS A 269 -15.22 15.31 9.99
CA LYS A 269 -15.08 16.28 11.06
C LYS A 269 -16.36 16.23 11.88
N ASP A 270 -16.27 16.51 13.18
CA ASP A 270 -17.45 16.61 14.07
C ASP A 270 -18.47 17.68 13.62
N SER A 271 -18.12 18.50 12.63
CA SER A 271 -19.02 19.43 11.94
C SER A 271 -19.93 18.71 10.94
N THR A 272 -21.19 18.54 11.32
CA THR A 272 -22.32 17.95 10.58
C THR A 272 -22.67 18.69 9.26
N GLY A 273 -21.82 18.59 8.23
CA GLY A 273 -22.05 19.27 6.95
C GLY A 273 -21.79 18.43 5.69
N ASN A 274 -20.96 17.37 5.78
CA ASN A 274 -20.60 16.58 4.61
C ASN A 274 -21.44 15.31 4.49
N SER A 275 -21.61 14.84 3.26
CA SER A 275 -22.25 13.55 3.00
C SER A 275 -21.31 12.41 3.42
N PRO A 276 -21.81 11.32 4.03
CA PRO A 276 -20.98 10.19 4.44
C PRO A 276 -20.22 9.53 3.26
N PHE A 277 -20.73 9.69 2.03
CA PHE A 277 -20.03 9.29 0.81
C PHE A 277 -18.82 10.17 0.50
N ALA A 278 -18.91 11.47 0.74
CA ALA A 278 -17.79 12.38 0.52
C ALA A 278 -16.69 12.15 1.57
N GLU A 279 -17.08 11.91 2.81
CA GLU A 279 -16.17 11.57 3.92
C GLU A 279 -15.44 10.26 3.68
N GLY A 280 -16.17 9.20 3.31
CA GLY A 280 -15.57 7.93 2.91
C GLY A 280 -14.65 8.06 1.68
N GLY A 281 -15.06 8.85 0.68
CA GLY A 281 -14.23 9.11 -0.50
C GLY A 281 -12.97 9.92 -0.17
N GLY A 282 -13.03 10.80 0.82
CA GLY A 282 -11.88 11.55 1.35
C GLY A 282 -10.85 10.64 2.02
N LEU A 283 -11.29 9.67 2.83
CA LEU A 283 -10.40 8.67 3.43
C LEU A 283 -9.76 7.76 2.37
N TYR A 284 -10.53 7.35 1.36
CA TYR A 284 -10.00 6.58 0.23
C TYR A 284 -8.98 7.38 -0.59
N ALA A 285 -9.27 8.66 -0.87
CA ALA A 285 -8.33 9.57 -1.52
C ALA A 285 -7.02 9.73 -0.73
N LEU A 286 -7.08 9.81 0.60
CA LEU A 286 -5.88 9.86 1.44
C LEU A 286 -5.02 8.60 1.25
N GLY A 287 -5.65 7.42 1.22
CA GLY A 287 -4.94 6.17 0.91
C GLY A 287 -4.36 6.12 -0.51
N LEU A 288 -5.04 6.68 -1.51
CA LEU A 288 -4.53 6.79 -2.89
C LEU A 288 -3.31 7.71 -3.00
N ILE A 289 -3.27 8.81 -2.24
CA ILE A 289 -2.11 9.72 -2.21
C ILE A 289 -0.91 9.02 -1.57
N HIS A 290 -1.15 8.22 -0.52
CA HIS A 290 -0.13 7.55 0.28
C HIS A 290 0.07 6.07 -0.06
N ALA A 291 -0.32 5.64 -1.25
CA ALA A 291 -0.10 4.27 -1.70
C ALA A 291 1.40 3.92 -1.61
N ASN A 292 1.72 2.81 -0.93
CA ASN A 292 3.08 2.35 -0.57
C ASN A 292 3.91 3.27 0.35
N HIS A 293 3.39 4.43 0.76
CA HIS A 293 4.10 5.42 1.59
C HIS A 293 3.26 5.75 2.83
N GLY A 294 2.82 4.69 3.51
CA GLY A 294 1.75 4.77 4.51
C GLY A 294 2.12 5.42 5.84
N GLY A 295 3.40 5.49 6.23
CA GLY A 295 3.94 6.18 7.43
C GLY A 295 2.94 6.48 8.56
N ASP A 296 2.85 7.77 8.93
CA ASP A 296 1.95 8.30 9.97
C ASP A 296 0.46 8.15 9.63
N ILE A 297 0.14 7.99 8.34
CA ILE A 297 -1.25 7.99 7.85
C ILE A 297 -1.91 6.63 8.04
N ILE A 298 -1.14 5.55 8.06
CA ILE A 298 -1.63 4.24 8.49
C ILE A 298 -2.21 4.36 9.89
N ASP A 299 -1.48 4.99 10.83
CA ASP A 299 -1.92 5.12 12.21
C ASP A 299 -3.12 6.08 12.33
N TYR A 300 -3.14 7.16 11.55
CA TYR A 300 -4.32 8.02 11.43
C TYR A 300 -5.54 7.23 10.93
N LEU A 301 -5.41 6.43 9.86
CA LEU A 301 -6.49 5.63 9.30
C LEU A 301 -6.94 4.50 10.23
N ILE A 302 -6.02 3.87 10.97
CA ILE A 302 -6.34 2.91 12.04
C ILE A 302 -7.18 3.58 13.11
N ASN A 303 -6.76 4.77 13.58
CA ASN A 303 -7.48 5.51 14.60
C ASN A 303 -8.87 5.94 14.11
N GLN A 304 -8.96 6.45 12.87
CA GLN A 304 -10.25 6.78 12.25
C GLN A 304 -11.14 5.54 12.14
N LEU A 305 -10.60 4.40 11.76
CA LEU A 305 -11.38 3.18 11.60
C LEU A 305 -11.85 2.61 12.96
N ARG A 306 -11.02 2.71 14.01
CA ARG A 306 -11.42 2.35 15.39
C ARG A 306 -12.50 3.30 15.93
N SER A 307 -12.26 4.61 15.88
CA SER A 307 -13.19 5.61 16.40
C SER A 307 -14.51 5.66 15.65
N ASN A 308 -14.48 5.44 14.33
CA ASN A 308 -15.67 5.45 13.46
C ASN A 308 -16.26 4.06 13.21
N SER A 309 -15.93 3.06 14.04
CA SER A 309 -16.51 1.70 13.94
C SER A 309 -18.05 1.71 14.00
N THR A 310 -18.66 2.78 14.53
CA THR A 310 -20.11 2.97 14.64
C THR A 310 -20.70 3.90 13.58
N GLN A 311 -19.88 4.57 12.75
CA GLN A 311 -20.36 5.42 11.65
C GLN A 311 -20.85 4.57 10.47
N THR A 312 -21.49 5.23 9.51
CA THR A 312 -22.06 4.63 8.29
C THR A 312 -21.06 3.78 7.51
N ASP A 313 -21.55 2.66 6.99
CA ASP A 313 -20.90 1.65 6.15
C ASP A 313 -19.99 2.23 5.05
N THR A 314 -20.38 3.37 4.46
CA THR A 314 -19.62 4.04 3.39
C THR A 314 -18.30 4.66 3.84
N VAL A 315 -18.25 5.15 5.09
CA VAL A 315 -17.03 5.72 5.68
C VAL A 315 -16.05 4.58 5.99
N ARG A 316 -16.54 3.48 6.57
CA ARG A 316 -15.74 2.26 6.79
C ARG A 316 -15.21 1.68 5.49
N HIS A 317 -16.04 1.64 4.44
CA HIS A 317 -15.60 1.20 3.11
C HIS A 317 -14.40 2.03 2.60
N GLY A 318 -14.48 3.36 2.66
CA GLY A 318 -13.38 4.23 2.27
C GLY A 318 -12.15 4.12 3.16
N ALA A 319 -12.34 3.96 4.47
CA ALA A 319 -11.26 3.77 5.44
C ALA A 319 -10.52 2.45 5.23
N CYS A 320 -11.24 1.33 5.05
CA CYS A 320 -10.66 0.01 4.77
C CYS A 320 -9.83 0.02 3.48
N LEU A 321 -10.39 0.57 2.38
CA LEU A 321 -9.66 0.68 1.11
C LEU A 321 -8.43 1.59 1.24
N GLY A 322 -8.58 2.75 1.89
CA GLY A 322 -7.48 3.68 2.09
C GLY A 322 -6.35 3.07 2.92
N LEU A 323 -6.71 2.37 4.00
CA LEU A 323 -5.76 1.66 4.87
C LEU A 323 -5.05 0.53 4.13
N GLY A 324 -5.78 -0.26 3.33
CA GLY A 324 -5.21 -1.33 2.51
C GLY A 324 -4.21 -0.83 1.48
N LEU A 325 -4.48 0.31 0.84
CA LEU A 325 -3.56 0.96 -0.11
C LEU A 325 -2.32 1.54 0.57
N ALA A 326 -2.50 2.21 1.72
CA ALA A 326 -1.39 2.79 2.46
C ALA A 326 -0.45 1.71 3.04
N ALA A 327 -1.02 0.59 3.50
CA ALA A 327 -0.30 -0.55 4.08
C ALA A 327 0.00 -1.68 3.07
N MET A 328 -0.10 -1.41 1.76
CA MET A 328 0.10 -2.42 0.73
C MET A 328 1.50 -3.06 0.81
N GLY A 329 1.55 -4.40 0.84
CA GLY A 329 2.81 -5.17 0.88
C GLY A 329 3.66 -4.98 2.15
N THR A 330 3.11 -4.38 3.21
CA THR A 330 3.83 -4.22 4.49
C THR A 330 3.80 -5.47 5.37
N ALA A 331 2.86 -6.40 5.11
CA ALA A 331 2.65 -7.62 5.90
C ALA A 331 2.42 -7.36 7.41
N ARG A 332 1.84 -6.20 7.75
CA ARG A 332 1.51 -5.80 9.12
C ARG A 332 0.34 -6.63 9.68
N SER A 333 0.57 -7.36 10.77
CA SER A 333 -0.44 -8.22 11.40
C SER A 333 -1.52 -7.43 12.14
N ASP A 334 -1.17 -6.29 12.71
CA ASP A 334 -2.10 -5.41 13.44
C ASP A 334 -3.18 -4.80 12.51
N VAL A 335 -2.78 -4.39 11.31
CA VAL A 335 -3.71 -3.94 10.27
C VAL A 335 -4.59 -5.09 9.80
N TYR A 336 -4.02 -6.29 9.62
CA TYR A 336 -4.76 -7.47 9.20
C TYR A 336 -5.84 -7.88 10.22
N GLU A 337 -5.52 -7.94 11.51
CA GLU A 337 -6.49 -8.27 12.56
C GLU A 337 -7.61 -7.24 12.67
N LEU A 338 -7.27 -5.96 12.50
CA LEU A 338 -8.27 -4.90 12.45
C LEU A 338 -9.22 -5.07 11.26
N LEU A 339 -8.70 -5.34 10.07
CA LEU A 339 -9.52 -5.59 8.88
C LEU A 339 -10.37 -6.86 9.02
N LYS A 340 -9.82 -7.92 9.62
CA LYS A 340 -10.55 -9.15 9.96
C LYS A 340 -11.73 -8.87 10.89
N THR A 341 -11.51 -8.06 11.93
CA THR A 341 -12.58 -7.64 12.85
C THR A 341 -13.70 -6.90 12.12
N ASN A 342 -13.38 -6.04 11.15
CA ASN A 342 -14.38 -5.33 10.34
C ASN A 342 -15.11 -6.24 9.36
N LEU A 343 -14.43 -7.24 8.82
CA LEU A 343 -15.02 -8.24 7.94
C LEU A 343 -16.10 -9.05 8.68
N LEU A 344 -15.84 -9.41 9.93
CA LEU A 344 -16.76 -10.16 10.81
C LEU A 344 -18.02 -9.40 11.22
N LEU A 345 -18.12 -8.09 10.92
CA LEU A 345 -19.34 -7.31 11.15
C LEU A 345 -20.44 -7.59 10.10
N GLU A 346 -20.15 -8.41 9.09
CA GLU A 346 -21.08 -8.87 8.04
C GLU A 346 -21.77 -7.76 7.21
N ASP A 347 -21.24 -6.54 7.20
CA ASP A 347 -21.72 -5.49 6.29
C ASP A 347 -21.24 -5.77 4.86
N ALA A 348 -22.19 -5.82 3.92
CA ALA A 348 -21.92 -6.10 2.51
C ALA A 348 -21.00 -5.06 1.84
N VAL A 349 -21.07 -3.78 2.22
CA VAL A 349 -20.27 -2.72 1.56
C VAL A 349 -18.89 -2.58 2.18
N ALA A 350 -18.79 -2.49 3.51
CA ALA A 350 -17.50 -2.42 4.18
C ALA A 350 -16.73 -3.75 4.06
N GLY A 351 -17.42 -4.90 4.02
CA GLY A 351 -16.79 -6.22 3.90
C GLY A 351 -16.09 -6.46 2.56
N GLU A 352 -16.61 -5.91 1.45
CA GLU A 352 -15.93 -5.94 0.15
C GLU A 352 -14.58 -5.19 0.21
N ALA A 353 -14.58 -4.01 0.81
CA ALA A 353 -13.38 -3.21 1.01
C ALA A 353 -12.39 -3.88 1.95
N ALA A 354 -12.87 -4.48 3.05
CA ALA A 354 -12.04 -5.20 4.01
C ALA A 354 -11.36 -6.42 3.36
N GLY A 355 -12.09 -7.24 2.60
CA GLY A 355 -11.53 -8.40 1.91
C GLY A 355 -10.45 -8.02 0.89
N LEU A 356 -10.66 -6.94 0.14
CA LEU A 356 -9.67 -6.43 -0.80
C LEU A 356 -8.45 -5.84 -0.08
N ALA A 357 -8.67 -5.06 0.98
CA ALA A 357 -7.61 -4.47 1.80
C ALA A 357 -6.74 -5.53 2.48
N MET A 358 -7.33 -6.62 3.00
CA MET A 358 -6.59 -7.75 3.57
C MET A 358 -5.61 -8.34 2.56
N GLY A 359 -6.05 -8.52 1.30
CA GLY A 359 -5.20 -8.99 0.22
C GLY A 359 -4.09 -8.01 -0.17
N LEU A 360 -4.36 -6.70 -0.17
CA LEU A 360 -3.33 -5.68 -0.44
C LEU A 360 -2.25 -5.64 0.64
N VAL A 361 -2.61 -5.72 1.92
CA VAL A 361 -1.64 -5.72 3.03
C VAL A 361 -0.77 -6.98 2.99
N MET A 362 -1.36 -8.12 2.65
CA MET A 362 -0.69 -9.43 2.59
C MET A 362 -0.18 -9.80 1.18
N LEU A 363 -0.11 -8.82 0.28
CA LEU A 363 0.33 -8.99 -1.11
C LEU A 363 1.67 -9.73 -1.20
N GLY A 364 1.68 -10.86 -1.89
CA GLY A 364 2.87 -11.66 -2.16
C GLY A 364 3.48 -12.36 -0.94
N THR A 365 2.89 -12.28 0.26
CA THR A 365 3.42 -12.94 1.47
C THR A 365 3.25 -14.45 1.44
N GLY A 366 2.21 -14.96 0.77
CA GLY A 366 1.87 -16.38 0.75
C GLY A 366 1.54 -16.96 2.14
N SER A 367 1.07 -16.13 3.09
CA SER A 367 0.76 -16.58 4.44
C SER A 367 -0.40 -17.59 4.42
N ALA A 368 -0.15 -18.80 4.93
CA ALA A 368 -1.16 -19.86 5.01
C ALA A 368 -2.35 -19.46 5.90
N GLN A 369 -2.09 -18.74 7.00
CA GLN A 369 -3.13 -18.27 7.92
C GLN A 369 -4.09 -17.30 7.22
N ALA A 370 -3.56 -16.35 6.45
CA ALA A 370 -4.39 -15.37 5.75
C ALA A 370 -5.25 -16.03 4.68
N ILE A 371 -4.70 -17.03 3.97
CA ILE A 371 -5.44 -17.78 2.95
C ILE A 371 -6.54 -18.62 3.60
N GLU A 372 -6.24 -19.34 4.67
CA GLU A 372 -7.20 -20.21 5.37
C GLU A 372 -8.36 -19.38 5.93
N ASP A 373 -8.06 -18.30 6.64
CA ASP A 373 -9.06 -17.36 7.16
C ASP A 373 -9.99 -16.82 6.06
N MET A 374 -9.41 -16.34 4.94
CA MET A 374 -10.18 -15.73 3.86
C MET A 374 -11.02 -16.75 3.09
N VAL A 375 -10.49 -17.95 2.84
CA VAL A 375 -11.23 -19.03 2.16
C VAL A 375 -12.36 -19.54 3.04
N GLN A 376 -12.10 -19.77 4.32
CA GLN A 376 -13.13 -20.23 5.26
C GLN A 376 -14.28 -19.22 5.32
N TYR A 377 -13.97 -17.95 5.52
CA TYR A 377 -15.00 -16.92 5.60
C TYR A 377 -15.75 -16.73 4.27
N ALA A 378 -15.07 -16.87 3.13
CA ALA A 378 -15.71 -16.78 1.82
C ALA A 378 -16.70 -17.92 1.56
N GLN A 379 -16.52 -19.10 2.16
CA GLN A 379 -17.46 -20.22 2.05
C GLN A 379 -18.66 -20.10 3.00
N GLU A 380 -18.51 -19.38 4.12
CA GLU A 380 -19.57 -19.20 5.13
C GLU A 380 -20.51 -18.04 4.78
N THR A 381 -19.99 -16.97 4.18
CA THR A 381 -20.77 -15.74 3.91
C THR A 381 -21.80 -15.90 2.79
N GLN A 382 -22.96 -15.27 2.96
CA GLN A 382 -24.02 -15.21 1.94
C GLN A 382 -23.94 -13.92 1.09
N HIS A 383 -23.07 -12.97 1.45
CA HIS A 383 -23.00 -11.67 0.80
C HIS A 383 -22.04 -11.69 -0.41
N GLU A 384 -22.59 -11.66 -1.62
CA GLU A 384 -21.81 -11.70 -2.88
C GLU A 384 -20.70 -10.63 -2.94
N LYS A 385 -20.93 -9.43 -2.40
CA LYS A 385 -19.93 -8.35 -2.37
C LYS A 385 -18.71 -8.71 -1.53
N ILE A 386 -18.92 -9.37 -0.39
CA ILE A 386 -17.85 -9.83 0.50
C ILE A 386 -17.06 -10.95 -0.20
N LEU A 387 -17.77 -11.91 -0.81
CA LEU A 387 -17.17 -12.94 -1.66
C LEU A 387 -16.32 -12.33 -2.78
N HIS A 388 -16.78 -11.25 -3.44
CA HIS A 388 -16.02 -10.55 -4.47
C HIS A 388 -14.73 -9.91 -3.94
N GLY A 389 -14.80 -9.22 -2.80
CA GLY A 389 -13.63 -8.61 -2.16
C GLY A 389 -12.58 -9.66 -1.76
N LEU A 390 -13.03 -10.74 -1.11
CA LEU A 390 -12.18 -11.86 -0.70
C LEU A 390 -11.61 -12.62 -1.90
N ALA A 391 -12.39 -12.82 -2.96
CA ALA A 391 -11.95 -13.47 -4.18
C ALA A 391 -10.73 -12.80 -4.80
N ILE A 392 -10.71 -11.46 -4.84
CA ILE A 392 -9.56 -10.69 -5.31
C ILE A 392 -8.45 -10.70 -4.25
N GLY A 393 -8.81 -10.57 -2.98
CA GLY A 393 -7.85 -10.57 -1.89
C GLY A 393 -7.01 -11.84 -1.82
N ILE A 394 -7.63 -13.03 -1.93
CA ILE A 394 -6.94 -14.34 -1.99
C ILE A 394 -5.98 -14.40 -3.19
N ALA A 395 -6.39 -13.87 -4.35
CA ALA A 395 -5.54 -13.83 -5.53
C ALA A 395 -4.30 -12.93 -5.34
N LEU A 396 -4.44 -11.78 -4.67
CA LEU A 396 -3.34 -10.86 -4.38
C LEU A 396 -2.31 -11.46 -3.41
N VAL A 397 -2.74 -12.21 -2.39
CA VAL A 397 -1.80 -12.85 -1.43
C VAL A 397 -0.82 -13.80 -2.14
N GLN A 398 -1.24 -14.42 -3.25
CA GLN A 398 -0.48 -15.43 -3.99
C GLN A 398 0.41 -14.87 -5.13
N TYR A 399 0.64 -13.56 -5.17
CA TYR A 399 1.46 -12.94 -6.20
C TYR A 399 2.87 -13.56 -6.29
N GLY A 400 3.25 -14.04 -7.47
CA GLY A 400 4.61 -14.56 -7.76
C GLY A 400 4.97 -15.91 -7.12
N ARG A 401 4.00 -16.64 -6.53
CA ARG A 401 4.24 -17.90 -5.81
C ARG A 401 4.32 -19.15 -6.71
N LEU A 402 3.91 -19.06 -7.97
CA LEU A 402 3.97 -20.14 -8.97
C LEU A 402 3.37 -21.45 -8.44
N GLU A 403 4.13 -22.55 -8.47
CA GLU A 403 3.71 -23.92 -8.09
C GLU A 403 3.14 -24.01 -6.66
N GLU A 404 3.53 -23.12 -5.74
CA GLU A 404 3.02 -23.11 -4.36
C GLU A 404 1.50 -22.81 -4.31
N ALA A 405 0.98 -22.08 -5.30
CA ALA A 405 -0.44 -21.73 -5.37
C ALA A 405 -1.31 -22.82 -6.02
N ASP A 406 -0.71 -23.85 -6.64
CA ASP A 406 -1.47 -24.83 -7.45
C ASP A 406 -2.48 -25.62 -6.61
N ALA A 407 -2.15 -25.96 -5.37
CA ALA A 407 -3.05 -26.67 -4.46
C ALA A 407 -4.31 -25.85 -4.14
N LEU A 408 -4.13 -24.56 -3.85
CA LEU A 408 -5.23 -23.63 -3.59
C LEU A 408 -6.08 -23.42 -4.85
N ILE A 409 -5.45 -23.27 -6.01
CA ILE A 409 -6.14 -23.10 -7.29
C ILE A 409 -7.04 -24.31 -7.58
N GLU A 410 -6.55 -25.53 -7.37
CA GLU A 410 -7.36 -26.74 -7.58
C GLU A 410 -8.52 -26.85 -6.61
N GLN A 411 -8.35 -26.43 -5.35
CA GLN A 411 -9.42 -26.37 -4.37
C GLN A 411 -10.51 -25.39 -4.83
N LEU A 412 -10.14 -24.14 -5.15
CA LEU A 412 -11.08 -23.09 -5.55
C LEU A 412 -11.78 -23.39 -6.88
N GLN A 413 -11.09 -24.06 -7.82
CA GLN A 413 -11.66 -24.44 -9.12
C GLN A 413 -12.76 -25.51 -8.99
N ARG A 414 -12.68 -26.38 -7.98
CA ARG A 414 -13.68 -27.43 -7.73
C ARG A 414 -14.90 -26.93 -6.95
N ASP A 415 -14.86 -25.69 -6.47
CA ASP A 415 -15.94 -25.13 -5.68
C ASP A 415 -17.22 -24.94 -6.52
N LYS A 416 -18.37 -25.08 -5.86
CA LYS A 416 -19.69 -24.91 -6.45
C LYS A 416 -19.96 -23.45 -6.78
N ASP A 417 -19.42 -22.52 -5.99
CA ASP A 417 -19.66 -21.10 -6.16
C ASP A 417 -18.86 -20.52 -7.34
N PRO A 418 -19.53 -19.89 -8.33
CA PRO A 418 -18.85 -19.31 -9.48
C PRO A 418 -17.84 -18.21 -9.10
N ILE A 419 -18.10 -17.46 -8.03
CA ILE A 419 -17.20 -16.39 -7.57
C ILE A 419 -15.87 -16.95 -7.09
N LEU A 420 -15.88 -18.10 -6.39
CA LEU A 420 -14.65 -18.77 -5.95
C LEU A 420 -13.89 -19.40 -7.12
N ARG A 421 -14.61 -19.96 -8.11
CA ARG A 421 -13.98 -20.39 -9.37
C ARG A 421 -13.36 -19.21 -10.14
N ARG A 422 -14.01 -18.04 -10.11
CA ARG A 422 -13.47 -16.80 -10.66
C ARG A 422 -12.22 -16.35 -9.91
N SER A 423 -12.23 -16.43 -8.58
CA SER A 423 -11.04 -16.19 -7.74
C SER A 423 -9.88 -17.09 -8.16
N ALA A 424 -10.14 -18.39 -8.39
CA ALA A 424 -9.12 -19.33 -8.86
C ALA A 424 -8.43 -18.85 -10.15
N MET A 425 -9.17 -18.27 -11.10
CA MET A 425 -8.60 -17.74 -12.35
C MET A 425 -7.68 -16.54 -12.07
N TYR A 426 -8.11 -15.60 -11.22
CA TYR A 426 -7.27 -14.48 -10.80
C TYR A 426 -6.06 -14.93 -9.96
N THR A 427 -6.19 -15.97 -9.14
CA THR A 427 -5.06 -16.56 -8.41
C THR A 427 -4.05 -17.20 -9.35
N VAL A 428 -4.48 -17.91 -10.39
CA VAL A 428 -3.60 -18.39 -11.46
C VAL A 428 -2.90 -17.20 -12.13
N ALA A 429 -3.65 -16.13 -12.42
CA ALA A 429 -3.12 -14.93 -13.04
C ALA A 429 -1.97 -14.33 -12.23
N MET A 430 -2.21 -14.04 -10.96
CA MET A 430 -1.26 -13.40 -10.05
C MET A 430 -0.08 -14.30 -9.69
N ALA A 431 -0.29 -15.62 -9.55
CA ALA A 431 0.78 -16.56 -9.25
C ALA A 431 1.76 -16.72 -10.43
N TYR A 432 1.27 -16.69 -11.67
CA TYR A 432 2.03 -16.95 -12.89
C TYR A 432 2.32 -15.69 -13.75
N CYS A 433 2.16 -14.49 -13.19
CA CYS A 433 2.44 -13.21 -13.86
C CYS A 433 3.78 -13.21 -14.63
N GLY A 434 3.75 -12.88 -15.92
CA GLY A 434 4.94 -12.75 -16.78
C GLY A 434 5.73 -14.05 -17.06
N THR A 435 5.29 -15.19 -16.54
CA THR A 435 6.04 -16.45 -16.71
C THR A 435 5.80 -17.13 -18.05
N GLY A 436 4.60 -16.96 -18.64
CA GLY A 436 4.21 -17.67 -19.86
C GLY A 436 4.25 -19.20 -19.72
N ASN A 437 3.89 -19.75 -18.54
CA ASN A 437 3.87 -21.19 -18.34
C ASN A 437 2.71 -21.85 -19.12
N ASN A 438 3.05 -22.81 -19.98
CA ASN A 438 2.08 -23.55 -20.81
C ASN A 438 1.04 -24.30 -19.98
N ALA A 439 1.40 -24.84 -18.81
CA ALA A 439 0.46 -25.57 -17.96
C ALA A 439 -0.66 -24.65 -17.43
N ALA A 440 -0.29 -23.45 -16.99
CA ALA A 440 -1.24 -22.45 -16.49
C ALA A 440 -2.13 -21.91 -17.63
N VAL A 441 -1.55 -21.65 -18.81
CA VAL A 441 -2.30 -21.24 -20.01
C VAL A 441 -3.31 -22.33 -20.43
N HIS A 442 -2.90 -23.60 -20.46
CA HIS A 442 -3.80 -24.70 -20.79
C HIS A 442 -4.96 -24.81 -19.79
N LYS A 443 -4.68 -24.64 -18.48
CA LYS A 443 -5.71 -24.65 -17.43
C LYS A 443 -6.73 -23.52 -17.63
N LEU A 444 -6.27 -22.29 -17.88
CA LEU A 444 -7.14 -21.14 -18.13
C LEU A 444 -7.99 -21.31 -19.40
N LEU A 445 -7.38 -21.77 -20.51
CA LEU A 445 -8.10 -21.99 -21.77
C LEU A 445 -9.14 -23.10 -21.66
N HIS A 446 -8.84 -24.16 -20.92
CA HIS A 446 -9.81 -25.21 -20.65
C HIS A 446 -11.03 -24.64 -19.92
N VAL A 447 -10.83 -23.91 -18.82
CA VAL A 447 -11.93 -23.31 -18.03
C VAL A 447 -12.74 -22.30 -18.84
N ALA A 448 -12.08 -21.50 -19.70
CA ALA A 448 -12.75 -20.54 -20.58
C ALA A 448 -13.76 -21.18 -21.55
N VAL A 449 -13.58 -22.46 -21.88
CA VAL A 449 -14.47 -23.21 -22.77
C VAL A 449 -15.41 -24.13 -21.98
N SER A 450 -14.94 -24.76 -20.91
CA SER A 450 -15.67 -25.80 -20.19
C SER A 450 -16.63 -25.29 -19.12
N ASP A 451 -16.37 -24.13 -18.51
CA ASP A 451 -17.26 -23.60 -17.46
C ASP A 451 -18.57 -23.09 -18.07
N VAL A 452 -19.65 -23.21 -17.33
CA VAL A 452 -21.00 -22.78 -17.73
C VAL A 452 -21.25 -21.30 -17.44
N ASN A 453 -20.50 -20.69 -16.52
CA ASN A 453 -20.69 -19.31 -16.10
C ASN A 453 -19.80 -18.34 -16.89
N ASP A 454 -20.42 -17.37 -17.55
CA ASP A 454 -19.72 -16.39 -18.38
C ASP A 454 -18.77 -15.46 -17.60
N ASP A 455 -19.00 -15.22 -16.30
CA ASP A 455 -18.10 -14.43 -15.45
C ASP A 455 -16.76 -15.12 -15.26
N VAL A 456 -16.80 -16.43 -15.00
CA VAL A 456 -15.58 -17.25 -14.84
C VAL A 456 -14.84 -17.33 -16.18
N ARG A 457 -15.58 -17.50 -17.28
CA ARG A 457 -14.99 -17.54 -18.63
C ARG A 457 -14.32 -16.22 -19.01
N ARG A 458 -14.94 -15.08 -18.68
CA ARG A 458 -14.37 -13.74 -18.87
C ARG A 458 -13.08 -13.57 -18.06
N SER A 459 -13.10 -13.88 -16.77
CA SER A 459 -11.89 -13.77 -15.94
C SER A 459 -10.77 -14.71 -16.39
N ALA A 460 -11.10 -15.89 -16.93
CA ALA A 460 -10.10 -16.81 -17.48
C ALA A 460 -9.37 -16.22 -18.70
N VAL A 461 -10.08 -15.56 -19.63
CA VAL A 461 -9.45 -14.90 -20.78
C VAL A 461 -8.72 -13.62 -20.41
N GLU A 462 -9.23 -12.84 -19.45
CA GLU A 462 -8.51 -11.69 -18.89
C GLU A 462 -7.17 -12.11 -18.28
N SER A 463 -7.16 -13.24 -17.57
CA SER A 463 -5.98 -13.79 -16.90
C SER A 463 -4.86 -14.15 -17.86
N LEU A 464 -5.16 -14.49 -19.11
CA LEU A 464 -4.12 -14.75 -20.13
C LEU A 464 -3.23 -13.53 -20.36
N GLY A 465 -3.81 -12.31 -20.31
CA GLY A 465 -3.04 -11.07 -20.41
C GLY A 465 -1.99 -10.96 -19.32
N PHE A 466 -2.34 -11.30 -18.07
CA PHE A 466 -1.41 -11.28 -16.94
C PHE A 466 -0.32 -12.37 -17.04
N LEU A 467 -0.61 -13.52 -17.63
CA LEU A 467 0.42 -14.55 -17.83
C LEU A 467 1.40 -14.20 -18.97
N MET A 468 0.89 -13.51 -19.99
CA MET A 468 1.59 -13.32 -21.28
C MET A 468 2.07 -11.90 -21.52
N PHE A 469 1.87 -10.93 -20.61
CA PHE A 469 2.56 -9.65 -20.70
C PHE A 469 4.06 -9.94 -20.54
N ARG A 470 4.77 -9.81 -21.65
CA ARG A 470 6.21 -10.03 -21.76
C ARG A 470 6.80 -8.90 -22.57
#